data_AF-A0A2V4WYH5-F1
#
_entry.id   AF-A0A2V4WYH5-F1
#
_cell.length_a   1.000
_cell.length_b   1.000
_cell.length_c   1.000
_cell.angle_alpha   90.00
_cell.angle_beta   90.00
_cell.angle_gamma   90.00
#
_symmetry.space_group_name_H-M   'P 1'
#
loop_
_entity.id
_entity.type
_entity.pdbx_description
1 polymer ?
#
loop_
_entity_poly.entity_id
_entity_poly.type
_entity_poly.pdbx_seq_one_letter_code
_entity_poly.pdbx_strand_id
1 'polypeptide(L)'
;MGILDIFKSENSKPKTALKRKKETEKFLKSINVPFIEHLPMIEEENEVRIRKPAEITKRILVLTYLNYIAEEPDSKIEVIEFLKSNGLWEKVSPDEKLLFKSEELTEQELINISWRSEAIWVLLWAINKVEEIELPIEQVEIMEIVSKLPKFMSNPTEYIKSATIRPTSEILDFSDLTYRIHWATRNAELNNEKSLEFHPSIVMERHYAINWVTFYEEEWDDISTDT
;
A
#
# COMPACT_ATOMS: atom_id res chain seq x y z
N MET A 1 0.37 18.23 -7.68
CA MET A 1 1.59 18.36 -6.87
C MET A 1 1.39 17.42 -5.73
N GLY A 2 2.03 16.26 -5.84
CA GLY A 2 1.81 15.14 -4.95
C GLY A 2 2.36 15.44 -3.57
N ILE A 3 1.87 14.76 -2.55
CA ILE A 3 2.29 14.95 -1.16
C ILE A 3 3.81 14.80 -0.98
N LEU A 4 4.46 14.02 -1.85
CA LEU A 4 5.89 13.74 -1.78
C LEU A 4 6.76 14.73 -2.54
N ASP A 5 6.18 15.63 -3.34
CA ASP A 5 6.95 16.63 -4.08
C ASP A 5 7.71 17.57 -3.14
N ILE A 6 7.23 17.75 -1.91
CA ILE A 6 7.87 18.55 -0.86
C ILE A 6 9.16 17.89 -0.31
N PHE A 7 9.32 16.58 -0.49
CA PHE A 7 10.49 15.81 -0.03
C PHE A 7 11.54 15.62 -1.13
N LYS A 8 11.24 16.03 -2.37
CA LYS A 8 12.19 15.94 -3.49
C LYS A 8 13.40 16.83 -3.21
N SER A 9 14.56 16.19 -3.04
CA SER A 9 15.86 16.83 -2.87
C SER A 9 16.49 17.08 -4.24
N GLU A 10 16.98 18.30 -4.50
CA GLU A 10 17.72 18.65 -5.74
C GLU A 10 19.05 17.89 -5.91
N ASN A 11 19.54 17.21 -4.86
CA ASN A 11 20.83 16.52 -4.87
C ASN A 11 20.67 15.00 -4.87
N SER A 12 21.47 14.31 -5.71
CA SER A 12 21.47 12.85 -5.93
C SER A 12 22.06 12.01 -4.79
N LYS A 13 22.17 12.55 -3.57
CA LYS A 13 22.75 11.81 -2.43
C LYS A 13 21.66 11.05 -1.68
N PRO A 14 21.93 9.81 -1.24
CA PRO A 14 21.03 9.06 -0.37
C PRO A 14 20.61 9.88 0.84
N LYS A 15 19.32 9.81 1.17
CA LYS A 15 18.74 10.57 2.26
C LYS A 15 18.79 9.73 3.53
N THR A 16 19.46 10.25 4.57
CA THR A 16 19.58 9.54 5.84
C THR A 16 18.23 9.41 6.54
N ALA A 17 18.06 8.36 7.34
CA ALA A 17 16.85 8.13 8.13
C ALA A 17 16.51 9.31 9.05
N LEU A 18 17.53 9.90 9.70
CA LEU A 18 17.35 11.10 10.52
C LEU A 18 16.87 12.32 9.72
N LYS A 19 17.41 12.52 8.50
CA LYS A 19 17.00 13.63 7.65
C LYS A 19 15.55 13.44 7.19
N ARG A 20 15.18 12.22 6.81
CA ARG A 20 13.81 11.83 6.46
C ARG A 20 12.84 12.11 7.59
N LYS A 21 13.07 11.57 8.78
CA LYS A 21 12.27 11.83 9.97
C LYS A 21 12.03 13.32 10.19
N LYS A 22 13.09 14.13 10.19
CA LYS A 22 12.99 15.58 10.40
C LYS A 22 12.17 16.31 9.34
N GLU A 23 12.29 15.91 8.07
CA GLU A 23 11.50 16.49 7.00
C GLU A 23 10.02 16.10 7.12
N THR A 24 9.73 14.84 7.42
CA THR A 24 8.36 14.38 7.69
C THR A 24 7.75 15.11 8.86
N GLU A 25 8.44 15.20 10.00
CA GLU A 25 7.96 15.93 11.19
C GLU A 25 7.70 17.41 10.90
N LYS A 26 8.57 18.05 10.10
CA LYS A 26 8.37 19.42 9.64
C LYS A 26 7.10 19.55 8.80
N PHE A 27 6.86 18.58 7.90
CA PHE A 27 5.63 18.55 7.10
C PHE A 27 4.39 18.33 7.99
N LEU A 28 4.39 17.33 8.87
CA LEU A 28 3.28 17.06 9.78
C LEU A 28 2.94 18.31 10.62
N LYS A 29 3.95 19.01 11.14
CA LYS A 29 3.77 20.29 11.83
C LYS A 29 3.07 21.34 10.96
N SER A 30 3.41 21.41 9.68
CA SER A 30 2.82 22.39 8.75
C SER A 30 1.34 22.15 8.46
N ILE A 31 0.88 20.90 8.60
CA ILE A 31 -0.53 20.51 8.45
C ILE A 31 -1.22 20.24 9.80
N ASN A 32 -0.64 20.71 10.92
CA ASN A 32 -1.16 20.56 12.28
C ASN A 32 -1.40 19.10 12.74
N VAL A 33 -0.61 18.15 12.24
CA VAL A 33 -0.63 16.75 12.69
C VAL A 33 0.37 16.58 13.83
N PRO A 34 -0.05 16.03 14.99
CA PRO A 34 0.85 15.77 16.10
C PRO A 34 1.86 14.67 15.74
N PHE A 35 3.06 14.75 16.33
CA PHE A 35 4.08 13.72 16.26
C PHE A 35 4.87 13.69 17.58
N ILE A 36 5.55 12.59 17.88
CA ILE A 36 6.47 12.48 19.01
C ILE A 36 7.91 12.36 18.53
N GLU A 37 8.82 13.09 19.19
CA GLU A 37 10.23 13.13 18.80
C GLU A 37 10.92 11.77 18.94
N HIS A 38 10.51 10.96 19.93
CA HIS A 38 11.11 9.67 20.22
C HIS A 38 10.52 8.49 19.45
N LEU A 39 9.56 8.72 18.53
CA LEU A 39 9.15 7.65 17.61
C LEU A 39 10.38 7.22 16.78
N PRO A 40 10.69 5.91 16.74
CA PRO A 40 11.85 5.39 16.01
C PRO A 40 11.98 5.92 14.58
N MET A 41 13.21 5.89 14.10
CA MET A 41 13.49 6.09 12.68
C MET A 41 13.26 4.77 11.96
N ILE A 42 12.76 4.83 10.73
CA ILE A 42 12.87 3.68 9.82
C ILE A 42 14.33 3.48 9.40
N GLU A 43 14.61 2.36 8.76
CA GLU A 43 15.94 1.94 8.33
C GLU A 43 16.60 2.91 7.33
N GLU A 44 17.93 2.85 7.24
CA GLU A 44 18.69 3.61 6.25
C GLU A 44 18.50 3.05 4.83
N GLU A 45 18.72 3.89 3.82
CA GLU A 45 18.51 3.50 2.41
C GLU A 45 19.39 2.31 1.97
N ASN A 46 20.57 2.16 2.57
CA ASN A 46 21.50 1.07 2.31
C ASN A 46 21.22 -0.21 3.12
N GLU A 47 20.27 -0.15 4.07
CA GLU A 47 19.87 -1.28 4.92
C GLU A 47 18.58 -1.95 4.40
N VAL A 48 17.76 -1.20 3.67
CA VAL A 48 16.47 -1.68 3.16
C VAL A 48 16.63 -2.46 1.86
N ARG A 49 15.81 -3.51 1.74
CA ARG A 49 15.55 -4.21 0.48
C ARG A 49 14.19 -3.81 -0.05
N ILE A 50 14.11 -3.43 -1.33
CA ILE A 50 12.82 -3.17 -1.98
C ILE A 50 12.38 -4.41 -2.79
N ARG A 51 11.10 -4.77 -2.69
CA ARG A 51 10.52 -5.86 -3.50
C ARG A 51 10.63 -5.57 -4.98
N LYS A 52 10.79 -6.62 -5.79
CA LYS A 52 10.95 -6.45 -7.23
C LYS A 52 9.64 -5.96 -7.85
N PRO A 53 9.68 -5.13 -8.91
CA PRO A 53 8.47 -4.64 -9.58
C PRO A 53 7.51 -5.77 -10.00
N ALA A 54 8.06 -6.90 -10.45
CA ALA A 54 7.27 -8.07 -10.84
C ALA A 54 6.53 -8.73 -9.66
N GLU A 55 7.09 -8.69 -8.44
CA GLU A 55 6.44 -9.23 -7.24
C GLU A 55 5.29 -8.32 -6.82
N ILE A 56 5.53 -7.02 -6.79
CA ILE A 56 4.52 -6.00 -6.49
C ILE A 56 3.37 -6.07 -7.50
N THR A 57 3.68 -6.21 -8.79
CA THR A 57 2.66 -6.33 -9.83
C THR A 57 1.77 -7.55 -9.65
N LYS A 58 2.35 -8.69 -9.24
CA LYS A 58 1.55 -9.90 -8.97
C LYS A 58 0.63 -9.72 -7.76
N ARG A 59 1.11 -9.07 -6.69
CA ARG A 59 0.29 -8.74 -5.52
C ARG A 59 -0.88 -7.81 -5.88
N ILE A 60 -0.63 -6.78 -6.70
CA ILE A 60 -1.68 -5.89 -7.24
C ILE A 60 -2.76 -6.70 -7.93
N LEU A 61 -2.39 -7.62 -8.83
CA LEU A 61 -3.35 -8.44 -9.56
C LEU A 61 -4.16 -9.33 -8.61
N VAL A 62 -3.51 -10.00 -7.65
CA VAL A 62 -4.20 -10.85 -6.66
C VAL A 62 -5.24 -10.03 -5.87
N LEU A 63 -4.85 -8.88 -5.32
CA LEU A 63 -5.76 -8.03 -4.54
C LEU A 63 -6.89 -7.45 -5.40
N THR A 64 -6.61 -7.12 -6.67
CA THR A 64 -7.62 -6.65 -7.62
C THR A 64 -8.66 -7.74 -7.88
N TYR A 65 -8.22 -8.96 -8.15
CA TYR A 65 -9.14 -10.08 -8.39
C TYR A 65 -9.91 -10.47 -7.13
N LEU A 66 -9.32 -10.30 -5.95
CA LEU A 66 -10.02 -10.48 -4.68
C LEU A 66 -11.13 -9.42 -4.50
N ASN A 67 -10.84 -8.14 -4.80
CA ASN A 67 -11.86 -7.09 -4.81
C ASN A 67 -12.97 -7.39 -5.81
N TYR A 68 -12.61 -7.85 -7.01
CA TYR A 68 -13.59 -8.15 -8.04
C TYR A 68 -14.55 -9.27 -7.63
N ILE A 69 -14.07 -10.37 -7.04
CA ILE A 69 -14.97 -11.47 -6.63
C ILE A 69 -15.86 -11.12 -5.43
N ALA A 70 -15.52 -10.08 -4.67
CA ALA A 70 -16.37 -9.57 -3.60
C ALA A 70 -17.61 -8.86 -4.16
N GLU A 71 -17.45 -8.16 -5.29
CA GLU A 71 -18.54 -7.49 -6.01
C GLU A 71 -19.28 -8.43 -6.98
N GLU A 72 -18.56 -9.38 -7.59
CA GLU A 72 -19.09 -10.33 -8.59
C GLU A 72 -18.85 -11.80 -8.16
N PRO A 73 -19.56 -12.31 -7.13
CA PRO A 73 -19.34 -13.66 -6.59
C PRO A 73 -19.47 -14.79 -7.60
N ASP A 74 -20.33 -14.63 -8.61
CA ASP A 74 -20.56 -15.63 -9.66
C ASP A 74 -19.33 -15.84 -10.56
N SER A 75 -18.42 -14.86 -10.62
CA SER A 75 -17.17 -14.94 -11.41
C SER A 75 -16.04 -15.69 -10.70
N LYS A 76 -16.23 -16.12 -9.45
CA LYS A 76 -15.19 -16.72 -8.59
C LYS A 76 -14.44 -17.87 -9.22
N ILE A 77 -15.15 -18.80 -9.87
CA ILE A 77 -14.53 -19.98 -10.52
C ILE A 77 -13.61 -19.54 -11.66
N GLU A 78 -14.11 -18.68 -12.54
CA GLU A 78 -13.36 -18.18 -13.70
C GLU A 78 -12.10 -17.41 -13.25
N VAL A 79 -12.23 -16.56 -12.22
CA VAL A 79 -11.11 -15.80 -11.64
C VAL A 79 -10.04 -16.73 -11.09
N ILE A 80 -10.41 -17.77 -10.33
CA ILE A 80 -9.44 -18.73 -9.78
C ILE A 80 -8.73 -19.48 -10.91
N GLU A 81 -9.44 -19.90 -11.96
CA GLU A 81 -8.83 -20.55 -13.13
C GLU A 81 -7.87 -19.61 -13.88
N PHE A 82 -8.23 -18.34 -14.02
CA PHE A 82 -7.36 -17.32 -14.58
C PHE A 82 -6.09 -17.12 -13.73
N LEU A 83 -6.22 -17.00 -12.41
CA LEU A 83 -5.08 -16.86 -11.50
C LEU A 83 -4.14 -18.08 -11.59
N LYS A 84 -4.69 -19.29 -11.70
CA LYS A 84 -3.91 -20.53 -11.84
C LYS A 84 -3.19 -20.60 -13.19
N SER A 85 -3.90 -20.39 -14.29
CA SER A 85 -3.34 -20.47 -15.64
C SER A 85 -2.24 -19.44 -15.91
N ASN A 86 -2.23 -18.32 -15.19
CA ASN A 86 -1.21 -17.28 -15.29
C ASN A 86 -0.15 -17.34 -14.16
N GLY A 87 -0.15 -18.40 -13.33
CA GLY A 87 0.84 -18.58 -12.26
C GLY A 87 0.77 -17.54 -11.13
N LEU A 88 -0.38 -16.88 -10.98
CA LEU A 88 -0.66 -15.90 -9.92
C LEU A 88 -1.21 -16.56 -8.66
N TRP A 89 -1.86 -17.73 -8.79
CA TRP A 89 -2.45 -18.44 -7.65
C TRP A 89 -1.45 -18.78 -6.54
N GLU A 90 -0.19 -19.03 -6.89
CA GLU A 90 0.90 -19.28 -5.93
C GLU A 90 1.32 -18.03 -5.15
N LYS A 91 0.84 -16.85 -5.54
CA LYS A 91 1.06 -15.58 -4.83
C LYS A 91 -0.12 -15.15 -3.98
N VAL A 92 -1.25 -15.86 -4.08
CA VAL A 92 -2.38 -15.69 -3.18
C VAL A 92 -1.99 -16.20 -1.81
N SER A 93 -2.11 -15.34 -0.80
CA SER A 93 -1.74 -15.64 0.57
C SER A 93 -2.67 -16.71 1.17
N PRO A 94 -2.26 -17.39 2.24
CA PRO A 94 -3.13 -18.30 2.99
C PRO A 94 -4.51 -17.70 3.31
N ASP A 95 -4.57 -16.47 3.82
CA ASP A 95 -5.83 -15.84 4.22
C ASP A 95 -6.68 -15.48 3.00
N GLU A 96 -6.06 -14.93 1.95
CA GLU A 96 -6.75 -14.64 0.69
C GLU A 96 -7.32 -15.92 0.05
N LYS A 97 -6.62 -17.06 0.15
CA LYS A 97 -7.12 -18.35 -0.35
C LYS A 97 -8.38 -18.80 0.37
N LEU A 98 -8.56 -18.44 1.65
CA LEU A 98 -9.80 -18.71 2.37
C LEU A 98 -10.94 -17.88 1.79
N LEU A 99 -10.71 -16.58 1.57
CA LEU A 99 -11.69 -15.66 0.97
C LEU A 99 -12.10 -16.10 -0.44
N PHE A 100 -11.14 -16.44 -1.30
CA PHE A 100 -11.41 -16.95 -2.65
C PHE A 100 -12.24 -18.25 -2.66
N LYS A 101 -12.13 -19.08 -1.62
CA LYS A 101 -12.79 -20.39 -1.55
C LYS A 101 -14.06 -20.37 -0.70
N SER A 102 -14.34 -19.30 0.03
CA SER A 102 -15.55 -19.20 0.83
C SER A 102 -16.78 -19.34 -0.07
N GLU A 103 -17.83 -19.99 0.39
CA GLU A 103 -19.10 -20.04 -0.35
C GLU A 103 -19.72 -18.64 -0.40
N GLU A 104 -19.81 -18.00 0.77
CA GLU A 104 -20.30 -16.63 0.95
C GLU A 104 -19.32 -15.83 1.81
N LEU A 105 -19.18 -14.53 1.51
CA LEU A 105 -18.38 -13.60 2.31
C LEU A 105 -19.30 -12.88 3.30
N THR A 106 -18.83 -12.72 4.52
CA THR A 106 -19.51 -11.90 5.54
C THR A 106 -19.43 -10.41 5.18
N GLU A 107 -20.34 -9.60 5.73
CA GLU A 107 -20.30 -8.14 5.55
C GLU A 107 -18.94 -7.55 5.97
N GLN A 108 -18.36 -8.04 7.07
CA GLN A 108 -17.06 -7.56 7.54
C GLN A 108 -15.92 -7.97 6.60
N GLU A 109 -15.97 -9.16 6.00
CA GLU A 109 -14.98 -9.56 4.99
C GLU A 109 -15.09 -8.71 3.72
N LEU A 110 -16.31 -8.40 3.27
CA LEU A 110 -16.53 -7.51 2.12
C LEU A 110 -15.96 -6.11 2.40
N ILE A 111 -16.23 -5.56 3.60
CA ILE A 111 -15.65 -4.28 4.05
C ILE A 111 -14.12 -4.35 4.08
N ASN A 112 -13.54 -5.41 4.64
CA ASN A 112 -12.09 -5.58 4.71
C ASN A 112 -11.46 -5.71 3.31
N ILE A 113 -12.12 -6.40 2.39
CA ILE A 113 -11.67 -6.54 1.01
C ILE A 113 -11.70 -5.18 0.30
N SER A 114 -12.77 -4.39 0.48
CA SER A 114 -12.88 -3.08 -0.16
C SER A 114 -11.77 -2.13 0.27
N TRP A 115 -11.33 -2.19 1.54
CA TRP A 115 -10.18 -1.40 2.02
C TRP A 115 -8.86 -1.76 1.31
N ARG A 116 -8.71 -2.98 0.77
CA ARG A 116 -7.51 -3.37 0.00
C ARG A 116 -7.31 -2.54 -1.26
N SER A 117 -8.30 -1.78 -1.71
CA SER A 117 -8.15 -0.73 -2.74
C SER A 117 -7.01 0.26 -2.41
N GLU A 118 -6.86 0.64 -1.15
CA GLU A 118 -5.79 1.54 -0.70
C GLU A 118 -4.41 0.90 -0.74
N ALA A 119 -4.33 -0.39 -0.39
CA ALA A 119 -3.12 -1.15 -0.57
C ALA A 119 -2.74 -1.24 -2.05
N ILE A 120 -3.71 -1.53 -2.94
CA ILE A 120 -3.50 -1.56 -4.39
C ILE A 120 -2.97 -0.21 -4.89
N TRP A 121 -3.52 0.90 -4.40
CA TRP A 121 -3.09 2.24 -4.80
C TRP A 121 -1.63 2.52 -4.45
N VAL A 122 -1.20 2.20 -3.23
CA VAL A 122 0.21 2.31 -2.81
C VAL A 122 1.12 1.42 -3.64
N LEU A 123 0.69 0.19 -3.94
CA LEU A 123 1.48 -0.72 -4.76
C LEU A 123 1.62 -0.22 -6.20
N LEU A 124 0.55 0.31 -6.80
CA LEU A 124 0.58 0.94 -8.13
C LEU A 124 1.47 2.18 -8.16
N TRP A 125 1.42 2.99 -7.10
CA TRP A 125 2.33 4.12 -6.91
C TRP A 125 3.78 3.63 -6.86
N ALA A 126 4.09 2.60 -6.05
CA ALA A 126 5.45 2.07 -5.93
C ALA A 126 6.04 1.60 -7.28
N ILE A 127 5.21 1.12 -8.22
CA ILE A 127 5.64 0.68 -9.56
C ILE A 127 5.43 1.74 -10.67
N ASN A 128 5.38 3.03 -10.33
CA ASN A 128 5.24 4.16 -11.25
C ASN A 128 3.98 4.11 -12.15
N LYS A 129 2.93 3.40 -11.75
CA LYS A 129 1.64 3.42 -12.48
C LYS A 129 0.72 4.54 -11.99
N VAL A 130 0.96 5.01 -10.78
CA VAL A 130 0.33 6.19 -10.18
C VAL A 130 1.42 7.22 -9.92
N GLU A 131 1.21 8.46 -10.38
CA GLU A 131 2.22 9.52 -10.35
C GLU A 131 2.30 10.19 -8.97
N GLU A 132 1.15 10.55 -8.41
CA GLU A 132 1.00 11.24 -7.13
C GLU A 132 0.17 10.39 -6.17
N ILE A 133 0.41 10.55 -4.86
CA ILE A 133 -0.41 9.95 -3.81
C ILE A 133 -0.83 11.06 -2.85
N GLU A 134 -2.09 11.01 -2.41
CA GLU A 134 -2.71 12.04 -1.57
C GLU A 134 -2.55 11.70 -0.09
N LEU A 135 -2.94 12.64 0.78
CA LEU A 135 -3.17 12.33 2.19
C LEU A 135 -4.29 11.28 2.34
N PRO A 136 -4.23 10.41 3.36
CA PRO A 136 -5.19 9.32 3.56
C PRO A 136 -6.51 9.84 4.16
N ILE A 137 -7.20 10.72 3.43
CA ILE A 137 -8.44 11.39 3.86
C ILE A 137 -9.65 10.72 3.20
N GLU A 138 -9.60 10.57 1.87
CA GLU A 138 -10.67 9.98 1.07
C GLU A 138 -10.19 8.67 0.44
N GLN A 139 -11.11 7.73 0.29
CA GLN A 139 -10.83 6.45 -0.32
C GLN A 139 -10.60 6.61 -1.83
N VAL A 140 -9.65 5.87 -2.38
CA VAL A 140 -9.38 5.82 -3.81
C VAL A 140 -10.58 5.27 -4.57
N GLU A 141 -10.92 5.93 -5.67
CA GLU A 141 -11.99 5.50 -6.55
C GLU A 141 -11.56 4.26 -7.36
N ILE A 142 -12.41 3.23 -7.39
CA ILE A 142 -12.13 1.96 -8.09
C ILE A 142 -11.81 2.18 -9.56
N MET A 143 -12.47 3.15 -10.20
CA MET A 143 -12.22 3.49 -11.60
C MET A 143 -10.81 4.03 -11.84
N GLU A 144 -10.22 4.71 -10.85
CA GLU A 144 -8.83 5.16 -10.95
C GLU A 144 -7.88 3.98 -10.93
N ILE A 145 -8.10 3.00 -10.05
CA ILE A 145 -7.33 1.75 -10.01
C ILE A 145 -7.46 1.00 -11.35
N VAL A 146 -8.69 0.77 -11.82
CA VAL A 146 -8.96 0.02 -13.06
C VAL A 146 -8.27 0.67 -14.25
N SER A 147 -8.21 2.00 -14.31
CA SER A 147 -7.52 2.73 -15.39
C SER A 147 -6.01 2.46 -15.47
N LYS A 148 -5.38 1.96 -14.39
CA LYS A 148 -3.94 1.66 -14.33
C LYS A 148 -3.62 0.20 -14.62
N LEU A 149 -4.62 -0.67 -14.65
CA LEU A 149 -4.47 -2.12 -14.75
C LEU A 149 -4.46 -2.62 -16.21
N PRO A 150 -3.93 -3.83 -16.49
CA PRO A 150 -4.10 -4.44 -17.79
C PRO A 150 -5.58 -4.73 -18.06
N LYS A 151 -5.91 -4.99 -19.33
CA LYS A 151 -7.26 -5.44 -19.70
C LYS A 151 -7.67 -6.61 -18.80
N PHE A 152 -8.86 -6.52 -18.22
CA PHE A 152 -9.39 -7.53 -17.31
C PHE A 152 -9.37 -8.93 -17.96
N MET A 153 -8.92 -9.92 -17.19
CA MET A 153 -8.83 -11.34 -17.60
C MET A 153 -7.99 -11.57 -18.88
N SER A 154 -7.02 -10.69 -19.16
CA SER A 154 -6.05 -10.87 -20.25
C SER A 154 -4.70 -11.33 -19.73
N ASN A 155 -3.85 -11.89 -20.61
CA ASN A 155 -2.52 -12.35 -20.24
C ASN A 155 -1.69 -11.22 -19.59
N PRO A 156 -1.31 -11.31 -18.30
CA PRO A 156 -0.67 -10.23 -17.56
C PRO A 156 0.85 -10.15 -17.78
N THR A 157 1.43 -11.04 -18.59
CA THR A 157 2.89 -11.21 -18.73
C THR A 157 3.58 -9.90 -19.12
N GLU A 158 3.09 -9.21 -20.15
CA GLU A 158 3.70 -7.97 -20.62
C GLU A 158 3.49 -6.82 -19.63
N TYR A 159 2.35 -6.79 -18.94
CA TYR A 159 2.10 -5.82 -17.87
C TYR A 159 3.11 -5.98 -16.73
N ILE A 160 3.33 -7.22 -16.26
CA ILE A 160 4.33 -7.56 -15.23
C ILE A 160 5.75 -7.18 -15.66
N LYS A 161 6.12 -7.44 -16.92
CA LYS A 161 7.45 -7.06 -17.45
C LYS A 161 7.64 -5.56 -17.58
N SER A 162 6.56 -4.80 -17.82
CA SER A 162 6.61 -3.35 -17.99
C SER A 162 6.78 -2.57 -16.68
N ALA A 163 6.60 -3.22 -15.53
CA ALA A 163 6.62 -2.57 -14.24
C ALA A 163 8.03 -2.08 -13.88
N THR A 164 8.13 -0.83 -13.41
CA THR A 164 9.39 -0.21 -12.97
C THR A 164 9.21 0.34 -11.57
N ILE A 165 10.14 0.05 -10.67
CA ILE A 165 10.05 0.49 -9.28
C ILE A 165 10.46 1.95 -9.15
N ARG A 166 9.83 2.68 -8.23
CA ARG A 166 10.27 4.00 -7.77
C ARG A 166 11.65 3.94 -7.11
N PRO A 167 12.39 5.08 -7.08
CA PRO A 167 13.62 5.18 -6.31
C PRO A 167 13.39 4.80 -4.83
N THR A 168 14.33 4.07 -4.23
CA THR A 168 14.27 3.67 -2.82
C THR A 168 14.04 4.86 -1.91
N SER A 169 14.69 6.00 -2.19
CA SER A 169 14.50 7.23 -1.42
C SER A 169 13.05 7.72 -1.37
N GLU A 170 12.32 7.66 -2.49
CA GLU A 170 10.90 8.06 -2.54
C GLU A 170 10.02 7.08 -1.77
N ILE A 171 10.28 5.78 -1.91
CA ILE A 171 9.56 4.72 -1.19
C ILE A 171 9.73 4.89 0.32
N LEU A 172 10.96 5.15 0.78
CA LEU A 172 11.24 5.36 2.19
C LEU A 172 10.64 6.67 2.70
N ASP A 173 10.65 7.74 1.90
CA ASP A 173 9.99 9.00 2.27
C ASP A 173 8.48 8.81 2.48
N PHE A 174 7.82 8.02 1.63
CA PHE A 174 6.42 7.64 1.83
C PHE A 174 6.21 6.70 3.01
N SER A 175 7.15 5.76 3.26
CA SER A 175 7.11 4.84 4.40
C SER A 175 7.18 5.60 5.74
N ASP A 176 8.15 6.51 5.91
CA ASP A 176 8.29 7.31 7.15
C ASP A 176 7.08 8.24 7.35
N LEU A 177 6.55 8.82 6.27
CA LEU A 177 5.34 9.64 6.33
C LEU A 177 4.13 8.81 6.81
N THR A 178 3.90 7.67 6.17
CA THR A 178 2.77 6.79 6.50
C THR A 178 2.91 6.24 7.92
N TYR A 179 4.11 5.85 8.34
CA TYR A 179 4.40 5.40 9.70
C TYR A 179 4.03 6.44 10.75
N ARG A 180 4.42 7.71 10.53
CA ARG A 180 4.13 8.80 11.46
C ARG A 180 2.67 9.24 11.44
N ILE A 181 2.02 9.22 10.28
CA ILE A 181 0.58 9.44 10.18
C ILE A 181 -0.18 8.35 10.93
N HIS A 182 0.22 7.08 10.78
CA HIS A 182 -0.41 5.96 11.48
C HIS A 182 -0.26 6.12 13.00
N TRP A 183 0.94 6.45 13.50
CA TRP A 183 1.13 6.78 14.91
C TRP A 183 0.19 7.91 15.37
N ALA A 184 0.11 9.02 14.61
CA ALA A 184 -0.70 10.18 14.98
C ALA A 184 -2.19 9.85 15.05
N THR A 185 -2.70 9.08 14.07
CA THR A 185 -4.08 8.61 14.03
C THR A 185 -4.39 7.70 15.21
N ARG A 186 -3.52 6.73 15.52
CA ARG A 186 -3.69 5.83 16.67
C ARG A 186 -3.60 6.55 18.01
N ASN A 187 -2.67 7.49 18.15
CA ASN A 187 -2.53 8.30 19.34
C ASN A 187 -3.80 9.12 19.62
N ALA A 188 -4.41 9.71 18.59
CA ALA A 188 -5.66 10.46 18.74
C ALA A 188 -6.82 9.56 19.21
N GLU A 189 -6.94 8.35 18.63
CA GLU A 189 -7.93 7.35 19.05
C GLU A 189 -7.75 6.92 20.51
N LEU A 190 -6.53 6.55 20.90
CA LEU A 190 -6.22 6.04 22.24
C LEU A 190 -6.43 7.09 23.35
N ASN A 191 -6.13 8.35 23.05
CA ASN A 191 -6.29 9.45 24.01
C ASN A 191 -7.68 10.10 23.98
N ASN A 192 -8.61 9.59 23.17
CA ASN A 192 -9.93 10.20 22.92
C ASN A 192 -9.83 11.68 22.53
N GLU A 193 -8.80 12.02 21.76
CA GLU A 193 -8.61 13.36 21.22
C GLU A 193 -9.52 13.58 20.00
N LYS A 194 -9.58 14.82 19.52
CA LYS A 194 -10.30 15.11 18.27
C LYS A 194 -9.67 14.31 17.14
N SER A 195 -10.49 13.55 16.41
CA SER A 195 -10.05 12.83 15.22
C SER A 195 -9.34 13.76 14.24
N LEU A 196 -8.18 13.30 13.77
CA LEU A 196 -7.49 13.90 12.63
C LEU A 196 -8.36 13.72 11.38
N GLU A 197 -8.04 14.47 10.33
CA GLU A 197 -8.75 14.37 9.04
C GLU A 197 -8.49 13.03 8.32
N PHE A 198 -7.57 12.20 8.83
CA PHE A 198 -7.20 10.93 8.22
C PHE A 198 -8.16 9.81 8.56
N HIS A 199 -8.52 9.01 7.56
CA HIS A 199 -9.35 7.83 7.74
C HIS A 199 -8.51 6.65 8.26
N PRO A 200 -8.79 6.09 9.46
CA PRO A 200 -7.96 5.05 10.07
C PRO A 200 -7.74 3.81 9.20
N SER A 201 -8.78 3.32 8.52
CA SER A 201 -8.65 2.15 7.63
C SER A 201 -7.76 2.41 6.42
N ILE A 202 -7.79 3.64 5.88
CA ILE A 202 -6.94 4.01 4.74
C ILE A 202 -5.48 4.04 5.19
N VAL A 203 -5.22 4.71 6.32
CA VAL A 203 -3.88 4.79 6.92
C VAL A 203 -3.31 3.38 7.18
N MET A 204 -4.13 2.48 7.73
CA MET A 204 -3.73 1.10 8.03
C MET A 204 -3.35 0.34 6.76
N GLU A 205 -4.20 0.33 5.74
CA GLU A 205 -3.93 -0.40 4.49
C GLU A 205 -2.73 0.16 3.72
N ARG A 206 -2.56 1.49 3.73
CA ARG A 206 -1.38 2.13 3.13
C ARG A 206 -0.09 1.77 3.90
N HIS A 207 -0.14 1.73 5.24
CA HIS A 207 1.00 1.32 6.07
C HIS A 207 1.36 -0.15 5.82
N TYR A 208 0.35 -1.02 5.77
CA TYR A 208 0.52 -2.43 5.49
C TYR A 208 1.19 -2.66 4.13
N ALA A 209 0.67 -2.00 3.08
CA ALA A 209 1.23 -2.13 1.73
C ALA A 209 2.67 -1.61 1.64
N ILE A 210 3.00 -0.47 2.25
CA ILE A 210 4.36 0.09 2.18
C ILE A 210 5.36 -0.75 2.96
N ASN A 211 4.99 -1.30 4.13
CA ASN A 211 5.84 -2.24 4.89
C ASN A 211 6.13 -3.50 4.08
N TRP A 212 5.14 -3.99 3.33
CA TRP A 212 5.35 -5.14 2.44
C TRP A 212 6.32 -4.79 1.30
N VAL A 213 6.21 -3.59 0.71
CA VAL A 213 7.12 -3.13 -0.36
C VAL A 213 8.57 -3.01 0.14
N THR A 214 8.77 -2.54 1.38
CA THR A 214 10.09 -2.38 2.02
C THR A 214 10.63 -3.67 2.64
N PHE A 215 9.98 -4.81 2.38
CA PHE A 215 10.43 -6.14 2.83
C PHE A 215 10.50 -6.27 4.36
N TYR A 216 9.58 -5.59 5.06
CA TYR A 216 9.47 -5.68 6.51
C TYR A 216 9.19 -7.12 6.97
N GLU A 217 8.34 -7.84 6.22
CA GLU A 217 8.16 -9.29 6.33
C GLU A 217 8.15 -9.96 4.94
N GLU A 218 8.43 -11.28 4.92
CA GLU A 218 8.47 -12.09 3.70
C GLU A 218 7.07 -12.40 3.17
N GLU A 219 6.13 -12.77 4.04
CA GLU A 219 4.78 -13.14 3.65
C GLU A 219 3.83 -11.96 3.78
N TRP A 220 2.80 -11.93 2.94
CA TRP A 220 1.81 -10.85 2.95
C TRP A 220 1.06 -10.83 4.28
N ASP A 221 0.51 -11.97 4.70
CA ASP A 221 -0.35 -12.08 5.90
C ASP A 221 0.40 -11.76 7.22
N ASP A 222 1.74 -11.82 7.22
CA ASP A 222 2.57 -11.62 8.41
C ASP A 222 2.95 -10.15 8.67
N ILE A 223 2.62 -9.24 7.75
CA ILE A 223 3.00 -7.82 7.86
C ILE A 223 2.38 -7.18 9.10
N SER A 224 3.23 -6.59 9.95
CA SER A 224 2.82 -5.75 11.07
C SER A 224 2.79 -4.27 10.68
N THR A 225 1.97 -3.50 11.40
CA THR A 225 1.87 -2.04 11.28
C THR A 225 2.03 -1.38 12.65
N ASP A 226 2.92 -1.92 13.48
CA ASP A 226 3.12 -1.43 14.86
C ASP A 226 3.63 0.03 14.84
N THR A 227 3.03 0.88 15.67
CA THR A 227 3.34 2.31 15.81
C THR A 227 3.35 2.75 17.25
#